data_AF-A0A497RCU0-F1
#
_entry.id   AF-A0A497RCU0-F1
#
_cell.length_a   1.000
_cell.length_b   1.000
_cell.length_c   1.000
_cell.angle_alpha   90.00
_cell.angle_beta   90.00
_cell.angle_gamma   90.00
#
_symmetry.space_group_name_H-M   'P 1'
#
loop_
_entity.id
_entity.type
_entity.pdbx_description
1 polymer ?
#
loop_
_entity_poly.entity_id
_entity_poly.type
_entity_poly.pdbx_seq_one_letter_code
_entity_poly.pdbx_strand_id
1 'polypeptide(L)'
;MKDILGKAVEEWGVNVNLWVFVEEVGELVKEIAKAVRYEPNYNKIIEEVADVEIALELLKIIFKLDQEHIERIKKDKIERLKERLEAVES
;
A
#
# COMPACT_ATOMS: atom_id res chain seq x y z
N MET A 1 -6.00 -9.20 13.19
CA MET A 1 -5.18 -8.93 11.99
C MET A 1 -3.71 -8.69 12.36
N LYS A 2 -3.39 -7.62 13.11
CA LYS A 2 -2.00 -7.34 13.53
C LYS A 2 -1.33 -8.48 14.29
N ASP A 3 -2.07 -9.23 15.11
CA ASP A 3 -1.53 -10.40 15.82
C ASP A 3 -1.12 -11.56 14.90
N ILE A 4 -1.82 -11.74 13.77
CA ILE A 4 -1.48 -12.79 12.78
C ILE A 4 -0.29 -12.35 11.93
N LEU A 5 -0.27 -11.07 11.53
CA LEU A 5 0.85 -10.51 10.77
C LEU A 5 2.13 -10.44 11.61
N GLY A 6 2.03 -10.13 12.89
CA GLY A 6 3.16 -10.22 13.83
C GLY A 6 3.74 -11.63 13.89
N LYS A 7 2.88 -12.65 14.01
CA LYS A 7 3.31 -14.06 13.96
C LYS A 7 3.95 -14.44 12.62
N ALA A 8 3.45 -13.94 11.50
CA ALA A 8 4.06 -14.19 10.19
C ALA A 8 5.49 -13.62 10.11
N VAL A 9 5.73 -12.45 10.70
CA VAL A 9 7.08 -11.87 10.79
C VAL A 9 7.98 -12.68 11.73
N GLU A 10 7.45 -13.17 12.85
CA GLU A 10 8.17 -14.02 13.80
C GLU A 10 8.56 -15.38 13.20
N GLU A 11 7.63 -16.04 12.50
CA GLU A 11 7.79 -17.39 11.95
C GLU A 11 8.64 -17.41 10.68
N TRP A 12 8.39 -16.48 9.74
CA TRP A 12 9.04 -16.49 8.42
C TRP A 12 10.19 -15.49 8.29
N GLY A 13 10.34 -14.60 9.28
CA GLY A 13 11.41 -13.62 9.33
C GLY A 13 11.16 -12.38 8.48
N VAL A 14 11.90 -11.32 8.79
CA VAL A 14 11.77 -9.99 8.18
C VAL A 14 12.00 -10.02 6.67
N ASN A 15 13.06 -10.68 6.20
CA ASN A 15 13.42 -10.65 4.78
C ASN A 15 12.34 -11.26 3.87
N VAL A 16 11.71 -12.34 4.30
CA VAL A 16 10.62 -12.97 3.54
C VAL A 16 9.43 -12.01 3.44
N ASN A 17 9.03 -11.41 4.56
CA ASN A 17 7.90 -10.48 4.59
C ASN A 17 8.18 -9.17 3.82
N LEU A 18 9.43 -8.72 3.73
CA LEU A 18 9.82 -7.60 2.86
C LEU A 18 9.72 -7.98 1.38
N TRP A 19 10.08 -9.22 1.01
CA TRP A 19 9.93 -9.70 -0.36
C TRP A 19 8.46 -9.84 -0.76
N VAL A 20 7.58 -10.31 0.14
CA VAL A 20 6.13 -10.30 -0.07
C VAL A 20 5.66 -8.90 -0.46
N PHE A 21 6.06 -7.86 0.29
CA PHE A 21 5.70 -6.49 -0.09
C PHE A 21 6.18 -6.07 -1.49
N VAL A 22 7.39 -6.46 -1.87
CA VAL A 22 7.92 -6.16 -3.22
C VAL A 22 7.12 -6.88 -4.30
N GLU A 23 6.75 -8.14 -4.07
CA GLU A 23 5.95 -8.95 -4.98
C GLU A 23 4.55 -8.35 -5.17
N GLU A 24 3.80 -8.10 -4.09
CA GLU A 24 2.42 -7.59 -4.18
C GLU A 24 2.36 -6.21 -4.85
N VAL A 25 3.30 -5.31 -4.55
CA VAL A 25 3.38 -4.01 -5.25
C VAL A 25 3.69 -4.21 -6.73
N GLY A 26 4.55 -5.16 -7.08
CA GLY A 26 4.84 -5.52 -8.46
C GLY A 26 3.62 -6.07 -9.20
N GLU A 27 2.83 -6.90 -8.54
CA GLU A 27 1.60 -7.49 -9.07
C GLU A 27 0.53 -6.42 -9.32
N LEU A 28 0.31 -5.52 -8.36
CA LEU A 28 -0.58 -4.37 -8.53
C LEU A 28 -0.12 -3.46 -9.69
N VAL A 29 1.18 -3.16 -9.77
CA VAL A 29 1.75 -2.37 -10.89
C VAL A 29 1.47 -3.05 -12.23
N LYS A 30 1.63 -4.38 -12.30
CA LYS A 30 1.35 -5.19 -13.50
C LYS A 30 -0.12 -5.10 -13.91
N GLU A 31 -1.08 -5.21 -12.97
CA GLU A 31 -2.51 -5.11 -13.30
C GLU A 31 -2.94 -3.68 -13.68
N ILE A 32 -2.39 -2.65 -13.02
CA ILE A 32 -2.61 -1.25 -13.43
C ILE A 32 -2.03 -0.98 -14.83
N ALA A 33 -0.84 -1.50 -15.14
CA ALA A 33 -0.25 -1.36 -16.47
C ALA A 33 -1.10 -2.01 -17.57
N LYS A 34 -1.75 -3.14 -17.28
CA LYS A 34 -2.73 -3.77 -18.17
C LYS A 34 -3.98 -2.91 -18.33
N ALA A 35 -4.52 -2.38 -17.24
CA ALA A 35 -5.70 -1.50 -17.25
C ALA A 35 -5.49 -0.19 -18.03
N VAL A 36 -4.27 0.33 -18.09
CA VAL A 36 -3.93 1.50 -18.91
C VAL A 36 -3.89 1.17 -20.40
N ARG A 37 -3.46 -0.05 -20.77
CA ARG A 37 -3.29 -0.47 -22.17
C ARG A 37 -4.51 -1.15 -22.77
N TYR A 38 -5.31 -1.79 -21.92
CA TYR A 38 -6.42 -2.68 -22.27
C TYR A 38 -7.60 -2.43 -21.33
N GLU A 39 -8.65 -3.26 -21.44
CA GLU A 39 -9.78 -3.18 -20.51
C GLU A 39 -9.37 -3.62 -19.08
N PRO A 40 -9.74 -2.87 -18.04
CA PRO A 40 -9.39 -3.19 -16.66
C PRO A 40 -10.09 -4.47 -16.18
N ASN A 41 -9.33 -5.35 -15.52
CA ASN A 41 -9.89 -6.43 -14.72
C ASN A 41 -10.06 -5.97 -13.27
N TYR A 42 -11.23 -5.43 -12.93
CA TYR A 42 -11.50 -4.88 -11.61
C TYR A 42 -11.38 -5.90 -10.48
N ASN A 43 -11.75 -7.17 -10.71
CA ASN A 43 -11.62 -8.20 -9.68
C ASN A 43 -10.16 -8.42 -9.30
N LYS A 44 -9.27 -8.50 -10.29
CA LYS A 44 -7.82 -8.58 -10.03
C LYS A 44 -7.31 -7.34 -9.34
N ILE A 45 -7.66 -6.14 -9.82
CA ILE A 45 -7.20 -4.91 -9.18
C ILE A 45 -7.61 -4.84 -7.71
N ILE A 46 -8.83 -5.27 -7.36
CA ILE A 46 -9.30 -5.30 -5.96
C ILE A 46 -8.48 -6.28 -5.12
N GLU A 47 -8.19 -7.47 -5.65
CA GLU A 47 -7.34 -8.49 -5.00
C GLU A 47 -5.93 -7.93 -4.72
N GLU A 48 -5.26 -7.43 -5.77
CA GLU A 48 -3.90 -6.89 -5.66
C GLU A 48 -3.82 -5.64 -4.75
N VAL A 49 -4.89 -4.84 -4.69
CA VAL A 49 -4.97 -3.72 -3.73
C VAL A 49 -5.07 -4.26 -2.30
N ALA A 50 -5.89 -5.28 -2.05
CA ALA A 50 -6.01 -5.88 -0.73
C ALA A 50 -4.69 -6.51 -0.27
N ASP A 51 -3.98 -7.18 -1.19
CA ASP A 51 -2.68 -7.79 -0.91
C ASP A 51 -1.63 -6.72 -0.57
N VAL A 52 -1.59 -5.61 -1.33
CA VAL A 52 -0.74 -4.46 -1.01
C VAL A 52 -1.11 -3.80 0.33
N GLU A 53 -2.40 -3.69 0.68
CA GLU A 53 -2.82 -3.17 1.98
C GLU A 53 -2.32 -4.05 3.14
N ILE A 54 -2.40 -5.37 2.99
CA ILE A 54 -1.85 -6.33 3.97
C ILE A 54 -0.33 -6.21 4.04
N ALA A 55 0.35 -6.13 2.90
CA ALA A 55 1.80 -6.00 2.86
C ALA A 55 2.29 -4.68 3.48
N LEU A 56 1.55 -3.59 3.34
CA LEU A 56 1.82 -2.34 4.04
C LEU A 56 1.70 -2.48 5.57
N GLU A 57 0.75 -3.29 6.07
CA GLU A 57 0.66 -3.58 7.51
C GLU A 57 1.87 -4.38 8.00
N LEU A 58 2.37 -5.35 7.20
CA LEU A 58 3.63 -6.05 7.52
C LEU A 58 4.81 -5.07 7.62
N LEU A 59 4.94 -4.12 6.69
CA LEU A 59 5.99 -3.10 6.76
C LEU A 59 5.88 -2.24 8.03
N LYS A 60 4.68 -1.81 8.40
CA LYS A 60 4.47 -1.03 9.63
C LYS A 60 4.92 -1.80 10.87
N ILE A 61 4.65 -3.10 10.93
CA ILE A 61 5.08 -3.98 12.04
C ILE A 61 6.60 -4.12 12.04
N ILE A 62 7.20 -4.48 10.90
CA ILE A 62 8.65 -4.71 10.76
C ILE A 62 9.45 -3.48 11.19
N PHE A 63 9.06 -2.30 10.71
CA PHE A 63 9.76 -1.04 10.99
C PHE A 63 9.26 -0.31 12.24
N LYS A 64 8.29 -0.89 12.96
CA LYS A 64 7.65 -0.28 14.15
C LYS A 64 7.18 1.15 13.89
N LEU A 65 6.53 1.36 12.73
CA LEU A 65 6.13 2.69 12.29
C LEU A 65 5.00 3.22 13.16
N ASP A 66 5.11 4.49 13.55
CA ASP A 66 4.05 5.19 14.26
C ASP A 66 2.89 5.53 13.32
N GLN A 67 1.74 4.92 13.60
CA GLN A 67 0.52 5.10 12.82
C GLN A 67 -0.02 6.53 12.91
N GLU A 68 0.11 7.21 14.06
CA GLU A 68 -0.35 8.60 14.19
C GLU A 68 0.49 9.55 13.33
N HIS A 69 1.81 9.33 13.29
CA HIS A 69 2.71 10.06 12.42
C HIS A 69 2.39 9.86 10.94
N ILE A 70 2.12 8.62 10.51
CA ILE A 70 1.72 8.31 9.14
C ILE A 70 0.44 9.06 8.76
N GLU A 71 -0.59 9.04 9.60
CA GLU A 71 -1.85 9.71 9.31
C GLU A 71 -1.71 11.23 9.23
N ARG A 72 -0.86 11.83 10.07
CA ARG A 72 -0.53 13.25 9.95
C ARG A 72 0.10 13.58 8.60
N ILE A 73 1.10 12.79 8.16
CA ILE A 73 1.74 12.97 6.85
C ILE A 73 0.72 12.81 5.71
N LYS A 74 -0.19 11.84 5.79
CA LYS A 74 -1.24 11.65 4.77
C LYS A 74 -2.16 12.86 4.70
N LYS A 75 -2.63 13.37 5.85
CA LYS A 75 -3.46 14.57 5.92
C LYS A 75 -2.79 15.76 5.25
N ASP A 76 -1.52 16.01 5.58
CA ASP A 76 -0.75 17.13 4.98
C ASP A 76 -0.57 16.95 3.47
N LYS A 77 -0.41 15.72 2.97
CA LYS A 77 -0.33 15.44 1.54
C LYS A 77 -1.65 15.70 0.82
N ILE A 78 -2.77 15.32 1.42
CA ILE A 78 -4.11 15.56 0.87
C ILE A 78 -4.43 17.05 0.85
N GLU A 79 -4.10 17.80 1.91
CA GLU A 79 -4.31 19.25 1.93
C GLU A 79 -3.53 19.94 0.81
N ARG A 80 -2.25 19.58 0.61
CA ARG A 80 -1.47 20.10 -0.52
C ARG A 80 -2.04 19.74 -1.89
N LEU A 81 -2.68 18.59 -2.02
CA LEU A 81 -3.34 18.22 -3.27
C LEU A 81 -4.58 19.10 -3.50
N LYS A 82 -5.36 19.34 -2.46
CA LYS A 82 -6.53 20.22 -2.49
C LYS A 82 -6.15 21.65 -2.89
N GLU A 83 -5.12 22.23 -2.26
CA GLU A 83 -4.59 23.55 -2.61
C GLU A 83 -4.20 23.65 -4.10
N ARG A 84 -3.58 22.59 -4.65
CA ARG A 84 -3.20 22.55 -6.08
C ARG A 84 -4.40 22.50 -7.02
N LEU A 85 -5.47 21.83 -6.63
CA LEU A 85 -6.70 21.77 -7.43
C LEU A 85 -7.40 23.14 -7.43
N GLU A 86 -7.53 23.78 -6.26
CA GLU A 86 -8.14 25.11 -6.13
C GLU A 86 -7.38 26.17 -6.93
N ALA A 87 -6.05 26.10 -6.97
CA ALA A 87 -5.21 27.00 -7.75
C ALA A 87 -5.35 26.83 -9.28
N VAL A 88 -5.81 25.66 -9.76
CA VAL A 88 -6.05 25.40 -11.20
C VAL A 88 -7.45 25.86 -11.62
N GLU A 89 -8.40 25.90 -10.69
CA GLU A 89 -9.77 26.36 -10.90
C GLU A 89 -9.93 27.90 -10.82
N SER A 90 -8.86 28.60 -10.41
CA SER A 90 -8.78 30.07 -10.24
C SER A 90 -8.31 30.79 -11.50
#